data_AF-A0A3M1IXL2-F1
#
_entry.id   AF-A0A3M1IXL2-F1
#
_cell.length_a   1.000
_cell.length_b   1.000
_cell.length_c   1.000
_cell.angle_alpha   90.00
_cell.angle_beta   90.00
_cell.angle_gamma   90.00
#
_symmetry.space_group_name_H-M   'P 1'
#
loop_
_entity.id
_entity.type
_entity.pdbx_description
1 polymer ?
#
loop_
_entity_poly.entity_id
_entity_poly.type
_entity_poly.pdbx_seq_one_letter_code
_entity_poly.pdbx_strand_id
1 'polypeptide(L)'
;MAFKFQRRDKRLFVTRRGLVAGSLSLWVASRPAFAALVATPAQTPGPFYPRTKPSDSDMDLTRIAGRSEAALGEVIDVQGRIMSAKGEPLGGA
;
A
#
# COMPACT_ATOMS: atom_id res chain seq x y z
N MET A 1 34.16 36.62 -41.27
CA MET A 1 34.51 35.90 -40.02
C MET A 1 33.30 35.05 -39.65
N ALA A 2 33.32 33.73 -39.92
CA ALA A 2 32.14 32.87 -39.74
C ALA A 2 32.45 31.77 -38.71
N PHE A 3 31.86 31.88 -37.52
CA PHE A 3 31.93 30.86 -36.48
C PHE A 3 31.06 29.66 -36.88
N LYS A 4 31.69 28.53 -37.21
CA LYS A 4 31.00 27.26 -37.50
C LYS A 4 30.50 26.67 -36.17
N PHE A 5 29.19 26.74 -35.95
CA PHE A 5 28.54 26.07 -34.82
C PHE A 5 28.49 24.56 -35.10
N GLN A 6 29.45 23.82 -34.53
CA GLN A 6 29.55 22.38 -34.73
C GLN A 6 28.52 21.66 -33.85
N ARG A 7 27.39 21.29 -34.46
CA ARG A 7 26.32 20.51 -33.81
C ARG A 7 26.87 19.13 -33.47
N ARG A 8 27.20 18.87 -32.19
CA ARG A 8 27.61 17.55 -31.71
C ARG A 8 26.38 16.64 -31.71
N ASP A 9 26.31 15.72 -32.67
CA ASP A 9 25.35 14.62 -32.67
C ASP A 9 25.66 13.68 -31.50
N LYS A 10 24.91 13.81 -30.39
CA LYS A 10 24.98 12.89 -29.24
C LYS A 10 24.14 11.65 -29.53
N ARG A 11 24.58 10.80 -30.46
CA ARG A 11 23.97 9.48 -30.65
C ARG A 11 24.33 8.61 -29.45
N LEU A 12 23.37 8.36 -28.56
CA LEU A 12 23.55 7.48 -27.40
C LEU A 12 23.71 6.04 -27.89
N PHE A 13 24.93 5.54 -27.91
CA PHE A 13 25.20 4.13 -28.21
C PHE A 13 24.83 3.28 -26.99
N VAL A 14 23.63 2.71 -27.01
CA VAL A 14 23.18 1.75 -26.00
C VAL A 14 23.89 0.43 -26.25
N THR A 15 24.87 0.11 -25.42
CA THR A 15 25.61 -1.16 -25.51
C THR A 15 24.91 -2.25 -24.69
N ARG A 16 25.05 -3.52 -25.09
CA ARG A 16 24.51 -4.68 -24.35
C ARG A 16 24.98 -4.69 -22.88
N ARG A 17 26.21 -4.25 -22.61
CA ARG A 17 26.75 -4.09 -21.26
C ARG A 17 26.07 -2.96 -20.48
N GLY A 18 25.75 -1.84 -21.15
CA GLY A 18 24.97 -0.74 -20.57
C GLY A 18 23.55 -1.16 -20.19
N LEU A 19 22.91 -2.04 -20.98
CA LEU A 19 21.60 -2.59 -20.66
C LEU A 19 21.64 -3.54 -19.45
N VAL A 20 22.65 -4.42 -19.37
CA VAL A 20 22.83 -5.32 -18.21
C VAL A 20 23.12 -4.51 -16.95
N ALA A 21 24.03 -3.53 -17.02
CA ALA A 21 24.31 -2.64 -15.89
C ALA A 21 23.06 -1.83 -15.47
N GLY A 22 22.30 -1.29 -16.42
CA GLY A 22 21.07 -0.56 -16.16
C GLY A 22 19.97 -1.42 -15.52
N SER A 23 19.84 -2.69 -15.92
CA SER A 23 18.85 -3.61 -15.35
C SER A 23 19.09 -3.91 -13.86
N LEU A 24 20.35 -3.97 -13.42
CA LEU A 24 20.68 -4.19 -12.01
C LEU A 24 20.32 -2.96 -11.16
N SER A 25 20.57 -1.76 -11.68
CA SER A 25 20.19 -0.51 -11.01
C SER A 25 18.68 -0.37 -10.86
N LEU A 26 17.89 -0.78 -11.87
CA LEU A 26 16.44 -0.81 -11.81
C LEU A 26 15.91 -1.82 -10.78
N TRP A 27 16.57 -2.98 -10.67
CA TRP A 27 16.18 -4.01 -9.69
C TRP A 27 16.40 -3.53 -8.25
N VAL A 28 17.53 -2.90 -7.96
CA VAL A 28 17.82 -2.32 -6.64
C VAL A 28 16.85 -1.17 -6.31
N ALA A 29 16.55 -0.30 -7.27
CA ALA A 29 15.61 0.82 -7.08
C ALA A 29 14.15 0.37 -6.93
N SER A 30 13.79 -0.83 -7.44
CA SER A 30 12.45 -1.40 -7.32
C SER A 30 12.14 -2.01 -5.95
N ARG A 31 13.13 -2.09 -5.04
CA ARG A 31 12.89 -2.62 -3.71
C ARG A 31 11.99 -1.64 -2.95
N PRO A 32 10.81 -2.08 -2.47
CA PRO A 32 9.99 -1.23 -1.62
C PRO A 32 10.82 -0.78 -0.42
N ALA A 33 10.97 0.53 -0.25
CA ALA A 33 11.52 1.11 0.97
C ALA A 33 10.46 0.93 2.06
N PHE A 34 10.50 -0.21 2.76
CA PHE A 34 9.68 -0.40 3.93
C PHE A 34 10.21 0.54 5.02
N ALA A 35 9.45 1.57 5.35
CA ALA A 35 9.59 2.22 6.64
C ALA A 35 9.48 1.14 7.72
N ALA A 36 10.24 1.25 8.81
CA ALA A 36 10.14 0.28 9.90
C ALA A 36 8.68 0.23 10.38
N LEU A 37 8.01 -0.92 10.22
CA LEU A 37 6.65 -1.10 10.71
C LEU A 37 6.69 -1.06 12.24
N VAL A 38 5.83 -0.24 12.83
CA VAL A 38 5.56 -0.29 14.27
C VAL A 38 4.48 -1.33 14.48
N ALA A 39 4.78 -2.36 15.26
CA ALA A 39 3.80 -3.38 15.60
C ALA A 39 2.60 -2.74 16.33
N THR A 40 1.38 -3.14 15.96
CA THR A 40 0.19 -2.82 16.74
C THR A 40 0.35 -3.32 18.17
N PRO A 41 -0.07 -2.55 19.19
CA PRO A 41 0.02 -2.97 20.58
C PRO A 41 -0.61 -4.35 20.80
N ALA A 42 -0.03 -5.13 21.73
CA ALA A 42 -0.63 -6.38 22.13
C ALA A 42 -2.03 -6.12 22.71
N GLN A 43 -3.02 -6.87 22.23
CA GLN A 43 -4.35 -6.82 22.80
C GLN A 43 -4.31 -7.43 24.21
N THR A 44 -5.07 -6.85 25.15
CA THR A 44 -5.22 -7.41 26.50
C THR A 44 -5.91 -8.79 26.44
N PRO A 45 -5.68 -9.70 27.40
CA PRO A 45 -6.36 -10.99 27.43
C PRO A 45 -7.84 -10.83 27.81
N GLY A 46 -8.73 -11.46 27.05
CA GLY A 46 -10.16 -11.53 27.37
C GLY A 46 -11.02 -11.79 26.13
N PRO A 47 -12.31 -12.12 26.27
CA PRO A 47 -13.23 -12.03 25.16
C PRO A 47 -13.61 -10.54 24.95
N PHE A 48 -13.02 -9.91 23.95
CA PHE A 48 -13.38 -8.55 23.51
C PHE A 48 -14.63 -8.51 22.64
N TYR A 49 -15.01 -9.67 22.10
CA TYR A 49 -16.18 -9.84 21.26
C TYR A 49 -17.18 -10.81 21.89
N PRO A 50 -18.48 -10.62 21.60
CA PRO A 50 -19.50 -11.53 22.09
C PRO A 50 -19.23 -12.95 21.58
N ARG A 51 -19.55 -13.95 22.41
CA ARG A 51 -19.45 -15.36 22.00
C ARG A 51 -20.39 -15.70 20.83
N THR A 52 -21.47 -14.94 20.70
CA THR A 52 -22.48 -15.05 19.65
C THR A 52 -22.34 -13.88 18.68
N LYS A 53 -22.21 -14.18 17.39
CA LYS A 53 -22.09 -13.15 16.36
C LYS A 53 -23.36 -12.26 16.32
N PRO A 54 -23.23 -10.92 16.33
CA PRO A 54 -24.36 -10.03 16.12
C PRO A 54 -25.01 -10.23 14.74
N SER A 55 -26.30 -9.95 14.62
CA SER A 55 -27.01 -9.99 13.33
C SER A 55 -26.51 -8.94 12.35
N ASP A 56 -26.09 -7.79 12.89
CA ASP A 56 -25.45 -6.70 12.16
C ASP A 56 -23.96 -7.02 12.01
N SER A 57 -23.61 -7.62 10.87
CA SER A 57 -22.26 -8.16 10.63
C SER A 57 -21.76 -7.94 9.20
N ASP A 58 -22.45 -7.08 8.47
CA ASP A 58 -21.91 -6.51 7.24
C ASP A 58 -20.87 -5.43 7.59
N MET A 59 -20.23 -4.86 6.57
CA MET A 59 -19.20 -3.84 6.73
C MET A 59 -19.77 -2.41 6.67
N ASP A 60 -21.09 -2.25 6.65
CA ASP A 60 -21.76 -0.94 6.52
C ASP A 60 -22.34 -0.48 7.85
N LEU A 61 -21.49 0.23 8.62
CA LEU A 61 -21.90 0.81 9.90
C LEU A 61 -22.90 1.97 9.78
N THR A 62 -23.27 2.40 8.57
CA THR A 62 -24.23 3.49 8.36
C THR A 62 -25.69 3.03 8.41
N ARG A 63 -25.91 1.71 8.41
CA ARG A 63 -27.23 1.07 8.37
C ARG A 63 -27.35 0.09 9.53
N ILE A 64 -28.56 -0.05 10.06
CA ILE A 64 -28.89 -1.08 11.06
C ILE A 64 -30.16 -1.77 10.59
N ALA A 65 -30.14 -3.10 10.51
CA ALA A 65 -31.30 -3.88 10.09
C ALA A 65 -32.55 -3.55 10.94
N GLY A 66 -33.67 -3.26 10.28
CA GLY A 66 -34.94 -2.92 10.94
C GLY A 66 -35.06 -1.45 11.36
N ARG A 67 -34.07 -0.60 11.09
CA ARG A 67 -34.17 0.86 11.25
C ARG A 67 -34.30 1.55 9.90
N SER A 68 -35.14 2.59 9.84
CA SER A 68 -35.34 3.40 8.63
C SER A 68 -34.30 4.50 8.46
N GLU A 69 -33.67 4.92 9.56
CA GLU A 69 -32.74 6.05 9.61
C GLU A 69 -31.29 5.56 9.44
N ALA A 70 -30.47 6.36 8.75
CA ALA A 70 -29.04 6.13 8.62
C ALA A 70 -28.25 6.74 9.79
N ALA A 71 -26.97 6.41 9.89
CA ALA A 71 -26.07 7.01 10.87
C ALA A 71 -26.07 8.55 10.76
N LEU A 72 -26.16 9.21 11.92
CA LEU A 72 -26.06 10.66 12.01
C LEU A 72 -24.58 11.06 12.01
N GLY A 73 -24.24 12.09 11.23
CA GLY A 73 -22.88 12.63 11.16
C GLY A 73 -22.26 12.51 9.77
N GLU A 74 -20.95 12.77 9.71
CA GLU A 74 -20.17 12.62 8.47
C GLU A 74 -19.85 11.15 8.22
N VAL A 75 -20.18 10.68 7.02
CA VAL A 75 -19.85 9.31 6.59
C VAL A 75 -18.39 9.28 6.16
N ILE A 76 -17.66 8.29 6.67
CA ILE A 76 -16.27 8.02 6.30
C ILE A 76 -16.11 6.59 5.79
N ASP A 77 -15.22 6.40 4.82
CA ASP A 77 -14.79 5.09 4.37
C ASP A 77 -13.47 4.70 5.04
N VAL A 78 -13.42 3.51 5.62
CA VAL A 78 -12.22 2.97 6.27
C VAL A 78 -11.72 1.77 5.48
N GLN A 79 -10.47 1.84 5.01
CA GLN A 79 -9.83 0.78 4.23
C GLN A 79 -8.40 0.57 4.71
N GLY A 80 -7.88 -0.64 4.59
CA GLY A 80 -6.55 -0.99 5.05
C GLY A 80 -6.10 -2.38 4.62
N ARG A 81 -4.92 -2.77 5.08
CA ARG A 81 -4.36 -4.12 4.88
C ARG A 81 -3.95 -4.68 6.22
N ILE A 82 -4.23 -5.97 6.43
CA ILE A 82 -3.77 -6.70 7.59
C ILE A 82 -2.41 -7.30 7.23
N MET A 83 -1.41 -7.02 8.05
CA MET A 83 -0.02 -7.41 7.81
C MET A 83 0.58 -8.03 9.07
N SER A 84 1.48 -8.98 8.90
CA SER A 84 2.30 -9.51 9.99
C SER A 84 3.25 -8.43 10.51
N ALA A 85 3.87 -8.65 11.67
CA ALA A 85 4.91 -7.77 12.20
C ALA A 85 6.13 -7.64 11.26
N LYS A 86 6.28 -8.55 10.28
CA LYS A 86 7.32 -8.51 9.24
C LYS A 86 6.89 -7.73 7.99
N GLY A 87 5.66 -7.21 7.96
CA GLY A 87 5.10 -6.51 6.82
C GLY A 87 4.59 -7.45 5.71
N GLU A 88 4.30 -8.71 6.02
CA GLU A 88 3.74 -9.66 5.06
C GLU A 88 2.21 -9.58 5.10
N PRO A 89 1.49 -9.49 3.96
CA PRO A 89 0.03 -9.52 3.97
C PRO A 89 -0.52 -10.83 4.58
N LEU A 90 -1.53 -10.72 5.44
CA LEU A 90 -2.24 -11.87 6.01
C LEU A 90 -3.55 -12.09 5.26
N GLY A 91 -3.72 -13.27 4.67
CA GLY A 91 -4.95 -13.67 3.97
C GLY A 91 -5.98 -14.29 4.92
N GLY A 92 -7.26 -14.05 4.66
CA GLY A 92 -8.37 -14.61 5.46
C GLY A 92 -8.50 -14.02 6.87
N ALA A 93 -7.81 -12.92 7.13
CA ALA A 93 -7.94 -12.12 8.34
C ALA A 93 -9.14 -11.16 8.26
#